data_AF-D9Q1X9-F1
#
_entry.id   AF-D9Q1X9-F1
#
_cell.length_a   1.000
_cell.length_b   1.000
_cell.length_c   1.000
_cell.angle_alpha   90.00
_cell.angle_beta   90.00
_cell.angle_gamma   90.00
#
_symmetry.space_group_name_H-M   'P 1'
#
loop_
_entity.id
_entity.type
_entity.pdbx_description
1 polymer ?
#
loop_
_entity_poly.entity_id
_entity_poly.type
_entity_poly.pdbx_seq_one_letter_code
_entity_poly.pdbx_strand_id
1 'polypeptide(L)'
;MKIKLLLWLLGVTLVLAAIGAAQLWHAEAASAPTSNATVVVVNFDVPVDLGSSTMMQRAVTTAELLKAKAIVIVMNTPGGYLSDMLKIVSYIEQAQAAGIPVYTYVPPDGMAASAGSYIAMATNSIIMDNGTFIGPSTPIVVGGTPLEQNHTEDAMIAFMESLASKWGRNATAAKIMVVDDRAFTAEEALRYHLINNVSNSLSQAMSEWGLTNVTQVQISENAYEQFLSVLSNSTVDGILITLGFMAILIDLFHPTFIVSAVGVTAIVMGLVGAEIIGASAIGLTLLLLGAIIMFLELKMGHGFAMIAGAITSAVGIYLLAMGIPYVATSVPTASKYVLTDSVVAIVGVVLGLYIRWIASPMKRKRVMAGPESLIGDVGVVVSDLAPVGEVRVQGIVWRAVSASGETIKVGEKVKVVKVEGVTLFVERATGEDKGS
;
A
#
# COMPACT_ATOMS: atom_id res chain seq x y z
N MET A 1 -20.89 6.79 31.33
CA MET A 1 -20.35 5.88 30.29
C MET A 1 -18.85 6.12 30.01
N LYS A 2 -18.39 7.37 29.89
CA LYS A 2 -16.98 7.72 29.59
C LYS A 2 -15.95 7.28 30.64
N ILE A 3 -16.28 7.34 31.94
CA ILE A 3 -15.37 6.92 33.03
C ILE A 3 -15.20 5.39 33.09
N LYS A 4 -16.25 4.62 32.79
CA LYS A 4 -16.17 3.15 32.75
C LYS A 4 -15.33 2.66 31.58
N LEU A 5 -15.38 3.34 30.43
CA LEU A 5 -14.53 3.03 29.27
C LEU A 5 -13.06 3.40 29.54
N LEU A 6 -12.80 4.52 30.21
CA LEU A 6 -11.43 4.92 30.60
C LEU A 6 -10.82 3.94 31.61
N LEU A 7 -11.60 3.51 32.61
CA LEU A 7 -11.17 2.52 33.61
C LEU A 7 -10.98 1.12 33.00
N TRP A 8 -11.77 0.78 31.98
CA TRP A 8 -11.62 -0.48 31.24
C TRP A 8 -10.35 -0.45 30.37
N LEU A 9 -10.08 0.66 29.66
CA LEU A 9 -8.84 0.86 28.89
C LEU A 9 -7.59 0.88 29.80
N LEU A 10 -7.67 1.49 30.99
CA LEU A 10 -6.59 1.47 31.98
C LEU A 10 -6.36 0.08 32.57
N GLY A 11 -7.43 -0.70 32.75
CA GLY A 11 -7.36 -2.09 33.18
C GLY A 11 -6.71 -2.99 32.13
N VAL A 12 -7.06 -2.80 30.85
CA VAL A 12 -6.46 -3.55 29.74
C VAL A 12 -4.98 -3.21 29.55
N THR A 13 -4.58 -1.94 29.69
CA THR A 13 -3.15 -1.56 29.61
C THR A 13 -2.34 -2.06 30.80
N LEU A 14 -2.91 -2.10 32.01
CA LEU A 14 -2.26 -2.70 33.19
C LEU A 14 -2.12 -4.22 33.08
N VAL A 15 -3.11 -4.91 32.49
CA VAL A 15 -3.04 -6.36 32.24
C VAL A 15 -2.03 -6.68 31.15
N LEU A 16 -1.95 -5.89 30.08
CA LEU A 16 -0.93 -6.06 29.03
C LEU A 16 0.49 -5.75 29.54
N ALA A 17 0.65 -4.75 30.40
CA ALA A 17 1.92 -4.47 31.08
C ALA A 17 2.32 -5.58 32.06
N ALA A 18 1.36 -6.19 32.75
CA ALA A 18 1.61 -7.33 33.64
C ALA A 18 1.95 -8.62 32.88
N ILE A 19 1.36 -8.85 31.69
CA ILE A 19 1.72 -9.97 30.82
C ILE A 19 3.13 -9.76 30.22
N GLY A 20 3.49 -8.52 29.85
CA GLY A 20 4.85 -8.17 29.43
C GLY A 20 5.89 -8.32 30.55
N ALA A 21 5.53 -8.01 31.81
CA ALA A 21 6.40 -8.20 32.96
C ALA A 21 6.51 -9.67 33.40
N ALA A 22 5.46 -10.48 33.21
CA ALA A 22 5.48 -11.91 33.52
C ALA A 22 6.33 -12.73 32.52
N GLN A 23 6.49 -12.25 31.28
CA GLN A 23 7.42 -12.83 30.31
C GLN A 23 8.90 -12.53 30.63
N LEU A 24 9.18 -11.63 31.56
CA LEU A 24 10.55 -11.28 31.98
C LEU A 24 11.04 -12.08 33.20
N TRP A 25 10.27 -13.03 33.75
CA TRP A 25 10.63 -13.76 34.98
C TRP A 25 10.80 -15.28 34.85
N HIS A 26 10.87 -15.84 33.65
CA HIS A 26 11.38 -17.21 33.48
C HIS A 26 12.87 -17.17 33.12
N ALA A 27 13.69 -16.76 34.09
CA ALA A 27 15.10 -17.13 34.11
C ALA A 27 15.16 -18.56 34.69
N GLU A 28 14.97 -19.55 33.82
CA GLU A 28 15.36 -20.93 34.13
C GLU A 28 16.85 -20.89 34.47
N ALA A 29 17.21 -21.34 35.67
CA ALA A 29 18.59 -21.50 36.08
C ALA A 29 19.22 -22.62 35.24
N ALA A 30 19.66 -22.27 34.03
CA ALA A 30 20.45 -23.14 33.19
C ALA A 30 21.76 -23.42 33.92
N SER A 31 21.94 -24.67 34.31
CA SER A 31 23.22 -25.26 34.72
C SER A 31 24.34 -24.75 33.79
N ALA A 32 25.40 -24.22 34.39
CA ALA A 32 26.55 -23.67 33.67
C ALA A 32 27.01 -24.64 32.57
N PRO A 33 26.95 -24.25 31.28
CA PRO A 33 27.43 -25.10 30.24
C PRO A 33 28.95 -25.19 30.37
N THR A 34 29.47 -26.41 30.35
CA THR A 34 30.83 -26.68 29.88
C THR A 34 31.08 -25.80 28.65
N SER A 35 32.15 -25.01 28.69
CA SER A 35 32.55 -23.99 27.70
C SER A 35 32.66 -24.54 26.27
N ASN A 36 31.54 -24.87 25.65
CA ASN A 36 31.44 -25.14 24.23
C ASN A 36 31.39 -23.78 23.53
N ALA A 37 32.26 -23.60 22.55
CA ALA A 37 32.31 -22.36 21.80
C ALA A 37 30.96 -22.06 21.15
N THR A 38 30.58 -20.77 21.15
CA THR A 38 29.28 -20.33 20.63
C THR A 38 29.41 -19.90 19.17
N VAL A 39 28.42 -20.24 18.34
CA VAL A 39 28.23 -19.73 16.98
C VAL A 39 26.88 -19.05 16.91
N VAL A 40 26.84 -17.85 16.35
CA VAL A 40 25.57 -17.16 16.06
C VAL A 40 25.12 -17.59 14.67
N VAL A 41 23.94 -18.18 14.56
CA VAL A 41 23.35 -18.62 13.29
C VAL A 41 22.21 -17.67 12.97
N VAL A 42 22.33 -16.92 11.88
CA VAL A 42 21.30 -15.98 11.41
C VAL A 42 20.46 -16.68 10.36
N ASN A 43 19.17 -16.87 10.64
CA ASN A 43 18.21 -17.34 9.66
C ASN A 43 17.77 -16.18 8.77
N PHE A 44 18.42 -16.03 7.63
CA PHE A 44 18.20 -14.95 6.67
C PHE A 44 17.29 -15.44 5.53
N ASP A 45 16.07 -15.85 5.90
CA ASP A 45 14.99 -16.25 4.97
C ASP A 45 13.99 -15.10 4.78
N VAL A 46 14.51 -13.96 4.34
CA VAL A 46 13.80 -12.67 4.30
C VAL A 46 14.32 -11.78 3.17
N PRO A 47 13.53 -10.81 2.66
CA PRO A 47 14.05 -9.74 1.81
C PRO A 47 15.12 -8.88 2.49
N VAL A 48 15.88 -8.13 1.70
CA VAL A 48 16.84 -7.14 2.23
C VAL A 48 16.11 -5.81 2.44
N ASP A 49 15.83 -5.48 3.71
CA ASP A 49 15.13 -4.27 4.12
C ASP A 49 15.60 -3.79 5.50
N LEU A 50 14.90 -2.81 6.07
CA LEU A 50 15.26 -2.24 7.37
C LEU A 50 15.21 -3.27 8.51
N GLY A 51 14.25 -4.21 8.48
CA GLY A 51 14.09 -5.22 9.52
C GLY A 51 15.23 -6.25 9.47
N SER A 52 15.54 -6.78 8.29
CA SER A 52 16.63 -7.74 8.12
C SER A 52 18.01 -7.11 8.35
N SER A 53 18.17 -5.83 8.02
CA SER A 53 19.37 -5.04 8.37
C SER A 53 19.53 -4.84 9.89
N THR A 54 18.44 -4.53 10.59
CA THR A 54 18.42 -4.41 12.05
C THR A 54 18.69 -5.76 12.74
N MET A 55 18.13 -6.85 12.20
CA MET A 55 18.43 -8.21 12.64
C MET A 55 19.92 -8.53 12.52
N MET A 56 20.55 -8.18 11.38
CA MET A 56 22.00 -8.37 11.20
C MET A 56 22.83 -7.55 12.16
N GLN A 57 22.44 -6.30 12.44
CA GLN A 57 23.09 -5.49 13.48
C GLN A 57 23.02 -6.19 14.84
N ARG A 58 21.82 -6.67 15.24
CA ARG A 58 21.62 -7.42 16.48
C ARG A 58 22.45 -8.71 16.50
N ALA A 59 22.59 -9.40 15.39
CA ALA A 59 23.40 -10.60 15.28
C ALA A 59 24.88 -10.33 15.55
N VAL A 60 25.42 -9.24 14.99
CA VAL A 60 26.80 -8.81 15.25
C VAL A 60 27.00 -8.43 16.72
N THR A 61 26.12 -7.60 17.28
CA THR A 61 26.19 -7.25 18.71
C THR A 61 26.10 -8.47 19.62
N THR A 62 25.25 -9.44 19.27
CA THR A 62 25.11 -10.70 20.03
C THR A 62 26.39 -11.54 19.92
N ALA A 63 26.98 -11.64 18.72
CA ALA A 63 28.22 -12.37 18.50
C ALA A 63 29.39 -11.75 19.29
N GLU A 64 29.50 -10.43 19.32
CA GLU A 64 30.51 -9.70 20.10
C GLU A 64 30.32 -9.95 21.61
N LEU A 65 29.08 -9.82 22.11
CA LEU A 65 28.76 -10.02 23.53
C LEU A 65 29.06 -11.45 24.00
N LEU A 66 28.74 -12.44 23.16
CA LEU A 66 28.97 -13.85 23.45
C LEU A 66 30.40 -14.31 23.14
N LYS A 67 31.25 -13.44 22.58
CA LYS A 67 32.57 -13.79 22.03
C LYS A 67 32.48 -15.01 21.11
N ALA A 68 31.49 -14.99 20.22
CA ALA A 68 31.20 -16.10 19.32
C ALA A 68 32.40 -16.40 18.42
N LYS A 69 32.60 -17.68 18.12
CA LYS A 69 33.64 -18.13 17.18
C LYS A 69 33.37 -17.71 15.75
N ALA A 70 32.11 -17.55 15.38
CA ALA A 70 31.69 -17.17 14.04
C ALA A 70 30.23 -16.70 14.04
N ILE A 71 29.88 -15.99 12.97
CA ILE A 71 28.50 -15.78 12.53
C ILE A 71 28.27 -16.64 11.28
N VAL A 72 27.17 -17.40 11.22
CA VAL A 72 26.76 -18.17 10.05
C VAL A 72 25.43 -17.62 9.56
N ILE A 73 25.40 -17.06 8.35
CA ILE A 73 24.19 -16.60 7.68
C ILE A 73 23.63 -17.77 6.86
N VAL A 74 22.46 -18.27 7.24
CA VAL A 74 21.69 -19.23 6.44
C VAL A 74 20.82 -18.40 5.51
N MET A 75 21.19 -18.31 4.24
CA MET A 75 20.68 -17.31 3.30
C MET A 75 19.67 -17.89 2.32
N ASN A 76 18.46 -17.33 2.36
CA ASN A 76 17.47 -17.46 1.30
C ASN A 76 16.80 -16.09 1.07
N THR A 77 17.29 -15.32 0.09
CA THR A 77 16.78 -13.97 -0.14
C THR A 77 16.69 -13.62 -1.63
N PRO A 78 15.58 -12.99 -2.07
CA PRO A 78 15.47 -12.38 -3.40
C PRO A 78 16.29 -11.09 -3.54
N GLY A 79 16.84 -10.60 -2.43
CA GLY A 79 17.45 -9.28 -2.34
C GLY A 79 16.45 -8.22 -1.87
N GLY A 80 16.70 -6.96 -2.21
CA GLY A 80 15.92 -5.83 -1.73
C GLY A 80 16.71 -4.51 -1.81
N TYR A 81 16.55 -3.64 -0.83
CA TYR A 81 17.05 -2.27 -0.88
C TYR A 81 18.57 -2.18 -0.83
N LEU A 82 19.14 -1.39 -1.75
CA LEU A 82 20.59 -1.16 -1.85
C LEU A 82 21.17 -0.56 -0.56
N SER A 83 20.46 0.39 0.06
CA SER A 83 20.86 1.03 1.32
C SER A 83 21.06 0.02 2.45
N ASP A 84 20.13 -0.93 2.58
CA ASP A 84 20.14 -1.90 3.67
C ASP A 84 21.11 -3.04 3.39
N MET A 85 21.31 -3.41 2.12
CA MET A 85 22.41 -4.26 1.68
C MET A 85 23.76 -3.69 2.11
N LEU A 86 24.03 -2.41 1.83
CA LEU A 86 25.30 -1.75 2.20
C LEU A 86 25.50 -1.71 3.72
N LYS A 87 24.44 -1.49 4.51
CA LYS A 87 24.51 -1.59 5.98
C LYS A 87 24.84 -3.00 6.44
N ILE A 88 24.19 -4.02 5.89
CA ILE A 88 24.47 -5.43 6.24
C ILE A 88 25.92 -5.77 5.92
N VAL A 89 26.43 -5.38 4.76
CA VAL A 89 27.85 -5.56 4.41
C VAL A 89 28.74 -4.85 5.42
N SER A 90 28.42 -3.61 5.80
CA SER A 90 29.17 -2.89 6.84
C SER A 90 29.17 -3.60 8.20
N TYR A 91 28.05 -4.20 8.62
CA TYR A 91 27.97 -4.98 9.86
C TYR A 91 28.81 -6.27 9.77
N ILE A 92 28.82 -6.93 8.61
CA ILE A 92 29.69 -8.08 8.35
C ILE A 92 31.17 -7.68 8.47
N GLU A 93 31.55 -6.56 7.87
CA GLU A 93 32.93 -6.05 7.97
C GLU A 93 33.31 -5.63 9.39
N GLN A 94 32.36 -5.08 10.16
CA GLN A 94 32.55 -4.79 11.58
C GLN A 94 32.84 -6.06 12.38
N ALA A 95 32.04 -7.12 12.21
CA ALA A 95 32.27 -8.40 12.87
C ALA A 95 33.64 -9.00 12.51
N GLN A 96 34.01 -8.94 11.24
CA GLN A 96 35.32 -9.41 10.75
C GLN A 96 36.48 -8.61 11.37
N ALA A 97 36.34 -7.29 11.48
CA ALA A 97 37.33 -6.43 12.12
C ALA A 97 37.46 -6.71 13.63
N ALA A 98 36.38 -7.15 14.28
CA ALA A 98 36.39 -7.64 15.65
C ALA A 98 36.97 -9.06 15.82
N GLY A 99 37.43 -9.69 14.73
CA GLY A 99 38.00 -11.04 14.73
C GLY A 99 36.97 -12.16 14.70
N ILE A 100 35.70 -11.85 14.41
CA ILE A 100 34.62 -12.82 14.29
C ILE A 100 34.39 -13.11 12.80
N PRO A 101 34.79 -14.28 12.27
CA PRO A 101 34.52 -14.64 10.89
C PRO A 101 33.02 -14.78 10.64
N VAL A 102 32.59 -14.33 9.46
CA VAL A 102 31.22 -14.47 8.98
C VAL A 102 31.20 -15.43 7.81
N TYR A 103 30.28 -16.38 7.81
CA TYR A 103 30.13 -17.38 6.76
C TYR A 103 28.71 -17.34 6.18
N THR A 104 28.57 -17.66 4.89
CA THR A 104 27.26 -17.82 4.24
C THR A 104 27.04 -19.27 3.87
N TYR A 105 25.90 -19.82 4.25
CA TYR A 105 25.38 -21.09 3.73
C TYR A 105 24.06 -20.83 3.01
N VAL A 106 23.96 -21.24 1.74
CA VAL A 106 22.68 -21.21 1.00
C VAL A 106 22.06 -22.61 1.11
N PRO A 107 20.95 -22.80 1.84
CA PRO A 107 20.31 -24.10 2.06
C PRO A 107 19.60 -24.60 0.80
N PRO A 108 19.19 -25.89 0.72
CA PRO A 108 18.45 -26.44 -0.41
C PRO A 108 17.27 -25.56 -0.81
N ASP A 109 17.04 -25.41 -2.12
CA ASP A 109 16.03 -24.53 -2.72
C ASP A 109 16.16 -23.03 -2.37
N GLY A 110 17.23 -22.66 -1.65
CA GLY A 110 17.53 -21.29 -1.27
C GLY A 110 18.28 -20.50 -2.34
N MET A 111 18.31 -19.19 -2.17
CA MET A 111 18.97 -18.29 -3.10
C MET A 111 19.72 -17.14 -2.44
N ALA A 112 20.81 -16.73 -3.07
CA ALA A 112 21.56 -15.52 -2.75
C ALA A 112 21.44 -14.52 -3.92
N ALA A 113 20.22 -14.06 -4.18
CA ALA A 113 19.89 -13.24 -5.35
C ALA A 113 20.02 -11.74 -5.05
N SER A 114 20.32 -10.95 -6.08
CA SER A 114 20.39 -9.48 -6.01
C SER A 114 21.24 -9.00 -4.83
N ALA A 115 20.70 -8.20 -3.91
CA ALA A 115 21.40 -7.77 -2.69
C ALA A 115 22.00 -8.92 -1.87
N GLY A 116 21.38 -10.11 -1.87
CA GLY A 116 21.90 -11.31 -1.21
C GLY A 116 23.27 -11.74 -1.72
N SER A 117 23.52 -11.59 -3.03
CA SER A 117 24.83 -11.93 -3.62
C SER A 117 25.96 -11.04 -3.06
N TYR A 118 25.71 -9.74 -2.90
CA TYR A 118 26.68 -8.82 -2.29
C TYR A 118 26.96 -9.16 -0.83
N ILE A 119 25.90 -9.47 -0.07
CA ILE A 119 26.01 -9.90 1.33
C ILE A 119 26.85 -11.18 1.41
N ALA A 120 26.55 -12.18 0.57
CA ALA A 120 27.31 -13.43 0.52
C ALA A 120 28.78 -13.18 0.15
N MET A 121 29.05 -12.38 -0.89
CA MET A 121 30.39 -12.04 -1.37
C MET A 121 31.23 -11.27 -0.34
N ALA A 122 30.59 -10.58 0.62
CA ALA A 122 31.27 -9.92 1.73
C ALA A 122 31.76 -10.88 2.83
N THR A 123 31.24 -12.11 2.89
CA THR A 123 31.58 -13.09 3.92
C THR A 123 32.91 -13.81 3.68
N ASN A 124 33.51 -14.36 4.74
CA ASN A 124 34.80 -15.05 4.70
C ASN A 124 34.75 -16.32 3.84
N SER A 125 33.63 -17.04 3.87
CA SER A 125 33.42 -18.26 3.08
C SER A 125 31.95 -18.43 2.74
N ILE A 126 31.68 -18.92 1.53
CA ILE A 126 30.34 -19.22 1.02
C ILE A 126 30.31 -20.71 0.69
N ILE A 127 29.31 -21.42 1.23
CA ILE A 127 28.98 -22.80 0.87
C ILE A 127 27.53 -22.81 0.38
N MET A 128 27.27 -23.51 -0.70
CA MET A 128 25.93 -23.63 -1.29
C MET A 128 25.48 -25.09 -1.28
N ASP A 129 24.18 -25.34 -1.21
CA ASP A 129 23.61 -26.67 -1.44
C ASP A 129 23.22 -26.88 -2.91
N ASN A 130 22.94 -28.11 -3.31
CA ASN A 130 22.41 -28.42 -4.62
C ASN A 130 21.01 -27.78 -4.80
N GLY A 131 20.69 -27.37 -6.04
CA GLY A 131 19.43 -26.68 -6.35
C GLY A 131 19.39 -25.20 -5.95
N THR A 132 20.53 -24.62 -5.54
CA THR A 132 20.64 -23.21 -5.14
C THR A 132 21.35 -22.37 -6.20
N PHE A 133 21.23 -21.04 -6.09
CA PHE A 133 21.92 -20.10 -6.98
C PHE A 133 22.36 -18.80 -6.28
N ILE A 134 23.36 -18.15 -6.85
CA ILE A 134 23.86 -16.83 -6.45
C ILE A 134 23.82 -15.87 -7.66
N GLY A 135 23.45 -14.61 -7.42
CA GLY A 135 23.07 -13.69 -8.49
C GLY A 135 21.63 -13.96 -8.97
N PRO A 136 21.13 -13.28 -10.01
CA PRO A 136 21.79 -12.15 -10.67
C PRO A 136 21.74 -10.90 -9.77
N SER A 137 22.54 -9.88 -10.10
CA SER A 137 22.93 -8.82 -9.16
C SER A 137 22.86 -7.40 -9.72
N THR A 138 22.26 -7.21 -10.90
CA THR A 138 22.15 -5.88 -11.51
C THR A 138 21.29 -4.96 -10.63
N PRO A 139 21.79 -3.80 -10.19
CA PRO A 139 20.97 -2.84 -9.45
C PRO A 139 19.94 -2.20 -10.38
N ILE A 140 18.71 -2.02 -9.91
CA ILE A 140 17.66 -1.33 -10.67
C ILE A 140 17.31 -0.03 -9.96
N VAL A 141 17.55 1.10 -10.63
CA VAL A 141 17.18 2.44 -10.14
C VAL A 141 15.76 2.73 -10.61
N VAL A 142 14.79 2.46 -9.75
CA VAL A 142 13.38 2.68 -10.09
C VAL A 142 13.11 4.18 -10.22
N GLY A 143 12.56 4.59 -11.36
CA GLY A 143 12.30 6.01 -11.67
C GLY A 143 13.53 6.86 -12.00
N GLY A 144 14.72 6.27 -12.07
CA GLY A 144 15.95 6.96 -12.43
C GLY A 144 16.11 7.20 -13.93
N THR A 145 16.96 8.15 -14.29
CA THR A 145 17.44 8.36 -15.66
C THR A 145 18.43 7.28 -16.08
N PRO A 146 18.63 7.03 -17.39
CA PRO A 146 19.68 6.12 -17.86
C PRO A 146 21.08 6.47 -17.34
N LEU A 147 21.35 7.76 -17.09
CA LEU A 147 22.62 8.19 -16.51
C LEU A 147 22.76 7.76 -15.04
N GLU A 148 21.69 7.89 -14.23
CA GLU A 148 21.68 7.45 -12.84
C GLU A 148 21.74 5.93 -12.72
N GLN A 149 21.05 5.22 -13.63
CA GLN A 149 21.12 3.77 -13.75
C GLN A 149 22.56 3.32 -14.04
N ASN A 150 23.19 3.85 -15.10
CA ASN A 150 24.57 3.51 -15.44
C ASN A 150 25.55 3.87 -14.33
N HIS A 151 25.38 5.04 -13.69
CA HIS A 151 26.25 5.46 -12.58
C HIS A 151 26.16 4.50 -11.39
N THR A 152 24.95 4.04 -11.06
CA THR A 152 24.72 3.08 -9.98
C THR A 152 25.29 1.72 -10.35
N GLU A 153 25.04 1.25 -11.57
CA GLU A 153 25.58 -0.01 -12.07
C GLU A 153 27.12 -0.04 -12.06
N ASP A 154 27.77 1.01 -12.57
CA ASP A 154 29.23 1.16 -12.55
C ASP A 154 29.80 1.10 -11.13
N ALA A 155 29.17 1.81 -10.19
CA ALA A 155 29.58 1.78 -8.78
C ALA A 155 29.41 0.38 -8.16
N MET A 156 28.32 -0.31 -8.50
CA MET A 156 27.99 -1.63 -7.98
C MET A 156 28.82 -2.75 -8.59
N ILE A 157 29.28 -2.60 -9.84
CA ILE A 157 30.30 -3.47 -10.45
C ILE A 157 31.59 -3.38 -9.66
N ALA A 158 32.10 -2.15 -9.46
CA ALA A 158 33.34 -1.94 -8.72
C ALA A 158 33.25 -2.46 -7.28
N PHE A 159 32.10 -2.30 -6.64
CA PHE A 159 31.86 -2.84 -5.31
C PHE A 159 31.86 -4.38 -5.29
N MET A 160 31.17 -5.03 -6.22
CA MET A 160 31.14 -6.50 -6.32
C MET A 160 32.55 -7.08 -6.55
N GLU A 161 33.32 -6.49 -7.46
CA GLU A 161 34.70 -6.91 -7.75
C GLU A 161 35.61 -6.72 -6.53
N SER A 162 35.42 -5.64 -5.76
CA SER A 162 36.14 -5.38 -4.50
C SER A 162 35.85 -6.45 -3.45
N LEU A 163 34.57 -6.77 -3.22
CA LEU A 163 34.17 -7.83 -2.29
C LEU A 163 34.72 -9.20 -2.69
N ALA A 164 34.68 -9.53 -3.98
CA ALA A 164 35.25 -10.76 -4.51
C ALA A 164 36.77 -10.83 -4.28
N SER A 165 37.48 -9.76 -4.64
CA SER A 165 38.95 -9.68 -4.55
C SER A 165 39.44 -9.77 -3.10
N LYS A 166 38.72 -9.15 -2.15
CA LYS A 166 39.04 -9.19 -0.71
C LYS A 166 39.20 -10.61 -0.18
N TRP A 167 38.41 -11.55 -0.71
CA TRP A 167 38.40 -12.96 -0.28
C TRP A 167 39.00 -13.92 -1.30
N GLY A 168 39.69 -13.41 -2.32
CA GLY A 168 40.34 -14.24 -3.36
C GLY A 168 39.36 -14.98 -4.28
N ARG A 169 38.12 -14.49 -4.39
CA ARG A 169 37.11 -15.02 -5.32
C ARG A 169 37.33 -14.47 -6.73
N ASN A 170 36.75 -15.14 -7.72
CA ASN A 170 36.84 -14.71 -9.11
C ASN A 170 36.04 -13.41 -9.35
N ALA A 171 36.74 -12.27 -9.33
CA ALA A 171 36.15 -10.95 -9.57
C ALA A 171 35.48 -10.84 -10.95
N THR A 172 36.01 -11.51 -11.98
CA THR A 172 35.40 -11.50 -13.32
C THR A 172 34.04 -12.20 -13.33
N ALA A 173 33.94 -13.38 -12.72
CA ALA A 173 32.66 -14.06 -12.57
C ALA A 173 31.68 -13.25 -11.71
N ALA A 174 32.19 -12.59 -10.66
CA ALA A 174 31.36 -11.76 -9.78
C ALA A 174 30.80 -10.53 -10.51
N LYS A 175 31.61 -9.88 -11.35
CA LYS A 175 31.18 -8.79 -12.23
C LYS A 175 30.07 -9.24 -13.20
N ILE A 176 30.17 -10.45 -13.75
CA ILE A 176 29.15 -10.98 -14.68
C ILE A 176 27.78 -11.09 -14.01
N MET A 177 27.71 -11.32 -12.69
CA MET A 177 26.42 -11.29 -11.97
C MET A 177 25.74 -9.93 -12.07
N VAL A 178 26.52 -8.84 -12.18
CA VAL A 178 26.03 -7.46 -12.21
C VAL A 178 25.81 -6.95 -13.62
N VAL A 179 26.75 -7.19 -14.55
CA VAL A 179 26.69 -6.64 -15.91
C VAL A 179 25.72 -7.42 -16.81
N ASP A 180 25.74 -8.74 -16.71
CA ASP A 180 24.98 -9.61 -17.61
C ASP A 180 23.66 -10.07 -16.96
N ASP A 181 23.33 -9.56 -15.78
CA ASP A 181 22.19 -10.00 -14.94
C ASP A 181 22.11 -11.53 -14.85
N ARG A 182 23.27 -12.17 -14.61
CA ARG A 182 23.41 -13.62 -14.64
C ARG A 182 23.49 -14.25 -13.25
N ALA A 183 22.70 -15.30 -13.02
CA ALA A 183 22.87 -16.20 -11.88
C ALA A 183 23.83 -17.35 -12.20
N PHE A 184 24.46 -17.90 -11.16
CA PHE A 184 25.23 -19.13 -11.21
C PHE A 184 24.63 -20.17 -10.27
N THR A 185 24.45 -21.41 -10.75
CA THR A 185 24.10 -22.53 -9.85
C THR A 185 25.24 -22.84 -8.89
N ALA A 186 24.98 -23.60 -7.82
CA ALA A 186 26.01 -24.03 -6.88
C ALA A 186 27.25 -24.64 -7.57
N GLU A 187 27.05 -25.50 -8.57
CA GLU A 187 28.13 -26.17 -9.30
C GLU A 187 28.91 -25.21 -10.21
N GLU A 188 28.21 -24.29 -10.87
CA GLU A 188 28.85 -23.26 -11.69
C GLU A 188 29.63 -22.28 -10.82
N ALA A 189 29.03 -21.83 -9.71
CA ALA A 189 29.65 -20.92 -8.76
C ALA A 189 30.92 -21.53 -8.15
N LEU A 190 30.91 -22.84 -7.85
CA LEU A 190 32.11 -23.55 -7.41
C LEU A 190 33.17 -23.62 -8.52
N ARG A 191 32.77 -23.99 -9.75
CA ARG A 191 33.65 -24.10 -10.91
C ARG A 191 34.33 -22.78 -11.25
N TYR A 192 33.62 -21.67 -11.11
CA TYR A 192 34.13 -20.33 -11.39
C TYR A 192 34.81 -19.69 -10.17
N HIS A 193 34.95 -20.38 -9.04
CA HIS A 193 35.56 -19.87 -7.82
C HIS A 193 34.84 -18.63 -7.24
N LEU A 194 33.50 -18.60 -7.30
CA LEU A 194 32.66 -17.65 -6.58
C LEU A 194 32.40 -18.10 -5.14
N ILE A 195 32.30 -19.41 -4.92
CA ILE A 195 32.08 -20.02 -3.61
C ILE A 195 33.21 -20.99 -3.25
N ASN A 196 33.25 -21.42 -2.00
CA ASN A 196 34.31 -22.29 -1.49
C ASN A 196 33.98 -23.77 -1.67
N ASN A 197 32.72 -24.16 -1.50
CA ASN A 197 32.30 -25.55 -1.66
C ASN A 197 30.79 -25.70 -1.90
N VAL A 198 30.39 -26.91 -2.30
CA VAL A 198 28.99 -27.35 -2.32
C VAL A 198 28.80 -28.44 -1.25
N SER A 199 27.76 -28.33 -0.45
CA SER A 199 27.52 -29.19 0.72
C SER A 199 26.04 -29.47 0.91
N ASN A 200 25.67 -30.70 1.27
CA ASN A 200 24.27 -31.17 1.28
C ASN A 200 23.51 -30.85 2.59
N SER A 201 24.13 -30.12 3.52
CA SER A 201 23.49 -29.68 4.75
C SER A 201 24.29 -28.59 5.47
N LEU A 202 23.60 -27.78 6.28
CA LEU A 202 24.24 -26.82 7.17
C LEU A 202 25.25 -27.50 8.12
N SER A 203 24.95 -28.71 8.61
CA SER A 203 25.86 -29.43 9.52
C SER A 203 27.19 -29.78 8.85
N GLN A 204 27.15 -30.17 7.57
CA GLN A 204 28.36 -30.45 6.80
C GLN A 204 29.14 -29.17 6.51
N ALA A 205 28.46 -28.08 6.12
CA ALA A 205 29.08 -26.76 5.94
C ALA A 205 29.76 -26.26 7.22
N MET A 206 29.09 -26.38 8.37
CA MET A 206 29.66 -26.05 9.68
C MET A 206 30.90 -26.89 10.01
N SER A 207 30.91 -28.18 9.65
CA SER A 207 32.08 -29.04 9.84
C SER A 207 33.28 -28.58 9.02
N GLU A 208 33.07 -28.10 7.79
CA GLU A 208 34.13 -27.59 6.91
C GLU A 208 34.78 -26.31 7.47
N TRP A 209 33.99 -25.46 8.13
CA TRP A 209 34.51 -24.28 8.84
C TRP A 209 35.11 -24.60 10.22
N GLY A 210 35.18 -25.88 10.62
CA GLY A 210 35.68 -26.30 11.92
C GLY A 210 34.74 -25.94 13.08
N LEU A 211 33.45 -25.74 12.81
CA LEU A 211 32.40 -25.38 13.77
C LEU A 211 31.63 -26.63 14.21
N THR A 212 32.32 -27.68 14.64
CA THR A 212 31.72 -28.90 15.18
C THR A 212 31.52 -28.81 16.69
N ASN A 213 30.44 -29.42 17.21
CA ASN A 213 30.10 -29.45 18.64
C ASN A 213 30.03 -28.06 19.31
N VAL A 214 29.61 -27.04 18.56
CA VAL A 214 29.42 -25.66 19.04
C VAL A 214 28.00 -25.44 19.54
N THR A 215 27.84 -24.56 20.52
CA THR A 215 26.52 -24.08 20.94
C THR A 215 26.01 -23.09 19.91
N GLN A 216 24.85 -23.35 19.30
CA GLN A 216 24.27 -22.47 18.30
C GLN A 216 23.26 -21.52 18.95
N VAL A 217 23.44 -20.22 18.73
CA VAL A 217 22.46 -19.19 19.08
C VAL A 217 21.77 -18.76 17.80
N GLN A 218 20.52 -19.21 17.65
CA GLN A 218 19.71 -18.93 16.47
C GLN A 218 19.13 -17.51 16.56
N ILE A 219 19.28 -16.73 15.49
CA ILE A 219 18.73 -15.39 15.34
C ILE A 219 17.85 -15.38 14.10
N SER A 220 16.58 -15.12 14.32
CA SER A 220 15.60 -14.76 13.30
C SER A 220 15.02 -13.39 13.64
N GLU A 221 14.29 -12.78 12.70
CA GLU A 221 13.61 -11.52 12.95
C GLU A 221 12.65 -11.63 14.14
N ASN A 222 12.79 -10.70 15.09
CA ASN A 222 11.85 -10.55 16.20
C ASN A 222 10.65 -9.68 15.78
N ALA A 223 9.66 -9.53 16.66
CA ALA A 223 8.45 -8.76 16.36
C ALA A 223 8.73 -7.29 15.99
N TYR A 224 9.80 -6.69 16.52
CA TYR A 224 10.19 -5.32 16.19
C TYR A 224 10.81 -5.25 14.79
N GLU A 225 11.70 -6.19 14.44
CA GLU A 225 12.31 -6.27 13.10
C GLU A 225 11.26 -6.57 12.03
N GLN A 226 10.35 -7.51 12.28
CA GLN A 226 9.21 -7.79 11.39
C GLN A 226 8.34 -6.55 11.19
N PHE A 227 8.10 -5.78 12.26
CA PHE A 227 7.38 -4.51 12.17
C PHE A 227 8.10 -3.49 11.29
N LEU A 228 9.44 -3.40 11.37
CA LEU A 228 10.22 -2.54 10.49
C LEU A 228 10.20 -2.99 9.02
N SER A 229 10.24 -4.30 8.76
CA SER A 229 10.08 -4.85 7.40
C SER A 229 8.72 -4.53 6.81
N VAL A 230 7.65 -4.62 7.63
CA VAL A 230 6.30 -4.23 7.21
C VAL A 230 6.21 -2.74 6.85
N LEU A 231 6.85 -1.86 7.64
CA LEU A 231 6.90 -0.42 7.35
C LEU A 231 7.83 -0.05 6.18
N SER A 232 8.75 -0.92 5.82
CA SER A 232 9.61 -0.73 4.65
C SER A 232 8.91 -1.16 3.36
N ASN A 233 7.69 -1.69 3.44
CA ASN A 233 6.91 -2.12 2.30
C ASN A 233 5.95 -1.01 1.83
N SER A 234 6.33 -0.34 0.74
CA SER A 234 5.53 0.69 0.05
C SER A 234 4.08 0.29 -0.25
N THR A 235 3.81 -1.00 -0.49
CA THR A 235 2.45 -1.51 -0.72
C THR A 235 1.63 -1.47 0.56
N VAL A 236 2.23 -1.88 1.68
CA VAL A 236 1.58 -1.82 2.99
C VAL A 236 1.30 -0.37 3.37
N ASP A 237 2.27 0.53 3.21
CA ASP A 237 2.11 1.95 3.52
C ASP A 237 0.97 2.58 2.74
N GLY A 238 0.91 2.32 1.44
CA GLY A 238 -0.13 2.86 0.58
C GLY A 238 -1.52 2.31 0.90
N ILE A 239 -1.64 1.03 1.28
CA ILE A 239 -2.88 0.43 1.77
C ILE A 239 -3.29 1.07 3.11
N LEU A 240 -2.36 1.21 4.06
CA LEU A 240 -2.61 1.81 5.38
C LEU A 240 -3.10 3.25 5.25
N ILE A 241 -2.47 4.06 4.39
CA ILE A 241 -2.90 5.44 4.12
C ILE A 241 -4.30 5.46 3.50
N THR A 242 -4.54 4.64 2.49
CA THR A 242 -5.84 4.59 1.79
C THR A 242 -6.97 4.18 2.73
N LEU A 243 -6.79 3.08 3.47
CA LEU A 243 -7.78 2.60 4.42
C LEU A 243 -7.94 3.56 5.60
N GLY A 244 -6.85 4.20 6.04
CA GLY A 244 -6.89 5.18 7.11
C GLY A 244 -7.70 6.42 6.74
N PHE A 245 -7.54 6.95 5.53
CA PHE A 245 -8.40 8.01 5.01
C PHE A 245 -9.85 7.55 4.90
N MET A 246 -10.09 6.34 4.39
CA MET A 246 -11.44 5.78 4.30
C MET A 246 -12.13 5.68 5.66
N ALA A 247 -11.40 5.22 6.68
CA ALA A 247 -11.91 5.06 8.03
C ALA A 247 -12.34 6.42 8.63
N ILE A 248 -11.50 7.45 8.49
CA ILE A 248 -11.85 8.82 8.94
C ILE A 248 -13.09 9.33 8.21
N LEU A 249 -13.17 9.13 6.89
CA LEU A 249 -14.29 9.61 6.10
C LEU A 249 -15.60 8.88 6.44
N ILE A 250 -15.57 7.55 6.64
CA ILE A 250 -16.73 6.76 7.08
C ILE A 250 -17.24 7.22 8.45
N ASP A 251 -16.33 7.42 9.40
CA ASP A 251 -16.67 7.81 10.77
C ASP A 251 -17.28 9.23 10.84
N LEU A 252 -17.01 10.10 9.84
CA LEU A 252 -17.66 11.41 9.69
C LEU A 252 -19.19 11.27 9.49
N PHE A 253 -19.65 10.17 8.90
CA PHE A 253 -21.08 9.89 8.66
C PHE A 253 -21.69 9.00 9.74
N HIS A 254 -20.87 8.17 10.39
CA HIS A 254 -21.28 7.29 11.49
C HIS A 254 -20.36 7.51 12.70
N PRO A 255 -20.58 8.56 13.51
CA PRO A 255 -19.64 8.99 14.54
C PRO A 255 -19.51 7.95 15.67
N THR A 256 -18.55 7.05 15.52
CA THR A 256 -18.15 6.02 16.49
C THR A 256 -16.86 6.38 17.21
N PHE A 257 -16.08 7.37 16.73
CA PHE A 257 -14.78 7.86 17.23
C PHE A 257 -13.64 6.83 17.15
N ILE A 258 -13.94 5.55 17.38
CA ILE A 258 -12.99 4.43 17.33
C ILE A 258 -12.46 4.26 15.90
N VAL A 259 -13.33 4.37 14.89
CA VAL A 259 -12.94 4.18 13.48
C VAL A 259 -12.03 5.33 13.02
N SER A 260 -12.29 6.58 13.40
CA SER A 260 -11.37 7.69 13.14
C SER A 260 -10.02 7.51 13.82
N ALA A 261 -10.00 7.03 15.06
CA ALA A 261 -8.74 6.81 15.78
C ALA A 261 -7.87 5.76 15.08
N VAL A 262 -8.46 4.62 14.70
CA VAL A 262 -7.79 3.59 13.90
C VAL A 262 -7.33 4.17 12.56
N GLY A 263 -8.16 4.99 11.92
CA GLY A 263 -7.82 5.64 10.65
C GLY A 263 -6.62 6.58 10.74
N VAL A 264 -6.58 7.44 11.75
CA VAL A 264 -5.45 8.34 12.01
C VAL A 264 -4.18 7.54 12.29
N THR A 265 -4.26 6.49 13.11
CA THR A 265 -3.12 5.61 13.40
C THR A 265 -2.60 4.93 12.13
N ALA A 266 -3.50 4.42 11.26
CA ALA A 266 -3.12 3.81 10.00
C ALA A 266 -2.44 4.82 9.05
N ILE A 267 -2.95 6.04 8.93
CA ILE A 267 -2.31 7.10 8.13
C ILE A 267 -0.92 7.41 8.68
N VAL A 268 -0.78 7.62 9.99
CA VAL A 268 0.51 7.94 10.61
C VAL A 268 1.52 6.83 10.36
N MET A 269 1.13 5.56 10.54
CA MET A 269 2.01 4.42 10.28
C MET A 269 2.46 4.36 8.82
N GLY A 270 1.53 4.47 7.87
CA GLY A 270 1.89 4.46 6.45
C GLY A 270 2.71 5.68 6.02
N LEU A 271 2.52 6.85 6.64
CA LEU A 271 3.37 8.03 6.40
C LEU A 271 4.79 7.86 6.96
N VAL A 272 4.94 7.19 8.10
CA VAL A 272 6.28 6.86 8.65
C VAL A 272 7.00 5.88 7.73
N GLY A 273 6.34 4.83 7.26
CA GLY A 273 6.93 3.91 6.27
C GLY A 273 7.31 4.63 4.98
N ALA A 274 6.41 5.47 4.47
CA ALA A 274 6.64 6.33 3.30
C ALA A 274 7.86 7.26 3.48
N GLU A 275 8.10 7.80 4.67
CA GLU A 275 9.30 8.61 4.95
C GLU A 275 10.58 7.77 4.92
N ILE A 276 10.55 6.55 5.49
CA ILE A 276 11.70 5.63 5.51
C ILE A 276 12.15 5.27 4.08
N ILE A 277 11.19 5.03 3.17
CA ILE A 277 11.48 4.64 1.78
C ILE A 277 11.66 5.83 0.81
N GLY A 278 11.56 7.08 1.29
CA GLY A 278 11.73 8.27 0.45
C GLY A 278 10.57 8.52 -0.53
N ALA A 279 9.33 8.42 -0.06
CA ALA A 279 8.11 8.49 -0.85
C ALA A 279 7.93 9.74 -1.75
N SER A 280 7.31 9.53 -2.91
CA SER A 280 6.91 10.61 -3.81
C SER A 280 5.66 11.34 -3.30
N ALA A 281 5.70 12.67 -3.26
CA ALA A 281 4.55 13.50 -2.87
C ALA A 281 3.33 13.29 -3.80
N ILE A 282 3.56 12.93 -5.07
CA ILE A 282 2.52 12.61 -6.05
C ILE A 282 1.79 11.32 -5.66
N GLY A 283 2.53 10.26 -5.27
CA GLY A 283 1.93 9.01 -4.80
C GLY A 283 1.01 9.24 -3.60
N LEU A 284 1.48 9.98 -2.59
CA LEU A 284 0.67 10.37 -1.42
C LEU A 284 -0.59 11.15 -1.81
N THR A 285 -0.47 12.09 -2.75
CA THR A 285 -1.61 12.89 -3.23
C THR A 285 -2.64 12.03 -3.95
N LEU A 286 -2.21 11.06 -4.75
CA LEU A 286 -3.12 10.13 -5.42
C LEU A 286 -3.81 9.17 -4.45
N LEU A 287 -3.14 8.74 -3.38
CA LEU A 287 -3.79 7.93 -2.33
C LEU A 287 -4.90 8.71 -1.63
N LEU A 288 -4.65 9.96 -1.27
CA LEU A 288 -5.66 10.86 -0.70
C LEU A 288 -6.82 11.07 -1.68
N LEU A 289 -6.52 11.38 -2.94
CA LEU A 289 -7.54 11.59 -3.97
C LEU A 289 -8.38 10.31 -4.20
N GLY A 290 -7.73 9.16 -4.32
CA GLY A 290 -8.38 7.87 -4.47
C GLY A 290 -9.31 7.56 -3.30
N ALA A 291 -8.88 7.79 -2.06
CA ALA A 291 -9.71 7.64 -0.87
C ALA A 291 -10.95 8.57 -0.89
N ILE A 292 -10.78 9.84 -1.29
CA ILE A 292 -11.90 10.78 -1.42
C ILE A 292 -12.90 10.31 -2.49
N ILE A 293 -12.42 9.86 -3.65
CA ILE A 293 -13.30 9.37 -4.74
C ILE A 293 -14.06 8.13 -4.29
N MET A 294 -13.38 7.17 -3.65
CA MET A 294 -14.03 5.98 -3.10
C MET A 294 -15.08 6.33 -2.07
N PHE A 295 -14.80 7.32 -1.22
CA PHE A 295 -15.74 7.78 -0.22
C PHE A 295 -17.00 8.43 -0.82
N LEU A 296 -16.87 9.22 -1.89
CA LEU A 296 -18.02 9.82 -2.57
C LEU A 296 -19.01 8.77 -3.05
N GLU A 297 -18.55 7.56 -3.37
CA GLU A 297 -19.40 6.43 -3.74
C GLU A 297 -20.41 6.05 -2.65
N LEU A 298 -20.04 6.14 -1.37
CA LEU A 298 -20.92 5.79 -0.24
C LEU A 298 -22.21 6.62 -0.24
N LYS A 299 -22.20 7.81 -0.88
CA LYS A 299 -23.38 8.67 -1.03
C LYS A 299 -24.15 8.42 -2.33
N MET A 300 -23.50 7.87 -3.37
CA MET A 300 -24.08 7.72 -4.72
C MET A 300 -24.65 6.32 -4.98
N GLY A 301 -24.00 5.25 -4.47
CA GLY A 301 -24.53 3.88 -4.51
C GLY A 301 -24.52 3.17 -5.88
N HIS A 302 -23.70 3.62 -6.82
CA HIS A 302 -23.55 3.08 -8.18
C HIS A 302 -22.28 2.22 -8.39
N GLY A 303 -21.31 2.24 -7.48
CA GLY A 303 -20.06 1.46 -7.49
C GLY A 303 -18.91 2.01 -8.34
N PHE A 304 -19.18 2.88 -9.33
CA PHE A 304 -18.15 3.36 -10.27
C PHE A 304 -17.07 4.23 -9.63
N ALA A 305 -17.43 5.09 -8.68
CA ALA A 305 -16.46 5.93 -7.98
C ALA A 305 -15.59 5.08 -7.03
N MET A 306 -16.12 4.00 -6.46
CA MET A 306 -15.30 3.05 -5.69
C MET A 306 -14.22 2.40 -6.56
N ILE A 307 -14.57 1.94 -7.77
CA ILE A 307 -13.60 1.34 -8.70
C ILE A 307 -12.57 2.38 -9.17
N ALA A 308 -13.02 3.57 -9.60
CA ALA A 308 -12.13 4.63 -10.07
C ALA A 308 -11.16 5.10 -8.98
N GLY A 309 -11.65 5.25 -7.75
CA GLY A 309 -10.83 5.59 -6.60
C GLY A 309 -9.85 4.47 -6.23
N ALA A 310 -10.26 3.19 -6.28
CA ALA A 310 -9.36 2.07 -6.04
C ALA A 310 -8.22 2.00 -7.09
N ILE A 311 -8.52 2.24 -8.37
CA ILE A 311 -7.51 2.35 -9.42
C ILE A 311 -6.57 3.53 -9.15
N THR A 312 -7.11 4.69 -8.77
CA THR A 312 -6.31 5.89 -8.45
C THR A 312 -5.38 5.63 -7.27
N SER A 313 -5.86 4.98 -6.21
CA SER A 313 -5.05 4.56 -5.08
C SER A 313 -3.99 3.55 -5.51
N ALA A 314 -4.32 2.52 -6.31
CA ALA A 314 -3.35 1.53 -6.79
C ALA A 314 -2.22 2.19 -7.61
N VAL A 315 -2.53 3.17 -8.44
CA VAL A 315 -1.51 3.98 -9.14
C VAL A 315 -0.69 4.80 -8.13
N GLY A 316 -1.30 5.37 -7.10
CA GLY A 316 -0.60 6.04 -6.01
C GLY A 316 0.39 5.12 -5.28
N ILE A 317 -0.02 3.89 -4.92
CA ILE A 317 0.83 2.86 -4.30
C ILE A 317 2.00 2.53 -5.23
N TYR A 318 1.73 2.32 -6.51
CA TYR A 318 2.76 2.05 -7.51
C TYR A 318 3.80 3.18 -7.58
N LEU A 319 3.36 4.45 -7.55
CA LEU A 319 4.27 5.60 -7.53
C LEU A 319 5.04 5.77 -6.22
N LEU A 320 4.52 5.28 -5.09
CA LEU A 320 5.30 5.17 -3.86
C LEU A 320 6.38 4.09 -3.98
N ALA A 321 6.01 2.92 -4.50
CA ALA A 321 6.92 1.80 -4.71
C ALA A 321 8.06 2.14 -5.69
N MET A 322 7.77 2.99 -6.68
CA MET A 322 8.78 3.46 -7.61
C MET A 322 9.79 4.42 -6.98
N GLY A 323 9.50 4.98 -5.80
CA GLY A 323 10.41 5.87 -5.09
C GLY A 323 10.91 7.05 -5.92
N ILE A 324 10.17 7.48 -6.96
CA ILE A 324 10.62 8.48 -7.94
C ILE A 324 11.05 9.72 -7.16
N PRO A 325 12.36 9.96 -6.97
CA PRO A 325 12.78 11.12 -6.25
C PRO A 325 12.49 12.30 -7.16
N TYR A 326 12.01 13.40 -6.58
CA TYR A 326 11.93 14.67 -7.28
C TYR A 326 13.35 15.22 -7.45
N VAL A 327 14.18 14.53 -8.24
CA VAL A 327 15.57 14.94 -8.46
C VAL A 327 15.54 16.19 -9.32
N ALA A 328 16.20 17.22 -8.80
CA ALA A 328 16.58 18.43 -9.51
C ALA A 328 17.55 18.10 -10.66
N THR A 329 17.09 17.39 -11.69
CA THR A 329 17.86 17.20 -12.91
C THR A 329 17.77 18.47 -13.75
N SER A 330 18.87 18.85 -14.37
CA SER A 330 19.03 20.01 -15.27
C SER A 330 18.30 19.85 -16.62
N VAL A 331 17.12 19.22 -16.64
CA VAL A 331 16.28 19.15 -17.84
C VAL A 331 15.67 20.54 -18.10
N PRO A 332 15.66 21.04 -19.36
CA PRO A 332 14.96 22.27 -19.70
C PRO A 332 13.53 22.22 -19.17
N THR A 333 13.16 23.28 -18.48
CA THR A 333 11.92 23.47 -17.71
C THR A 333 10.65 23.06 -18.48
N ALA A 334 10.69 22.98 -19.81
CA ALA A 334 9.57 22.62 -20.67
C ALA A 334 9.16 21.14 -20.68
N SER A 335 10.06 20.17 -20.44
CA SER A 335 9.68 18.73 -20.47
C SER A 335 9.25 18.18 -19.10
N LYS A 336 9.61 18.86 -18.01
CA LYS A 336 9.31 18.48 -16.62
C LYS A 336 7.83 18.60 -16.25
N TYR A 337 7.12 19.52 -16.90
CA TYR A 337 5.69 19.69 -16.70
C TYR A 337 4.86 18.80 -17.62
N VAL A 338 5.41 18.21 -18.69
CA VAL A 338 4.58 17.46 -19.65
C VAL A 338 3.94 16.22 -19.02
N LEU A 339 4.66 15.45 -18.21
CA LEU A 339 4.09 14.26 -17.55
C LEU A 339 3.11 14.63 -16.43
N THR A 340 3.46 15.61 -15.59
CA THR A 340 2.59 16.12 -14.52
C THR A 340 1.33 16.78 -15.09
N ASP A 341 1.48 17.64 -16.11
CA ASP A 341 0.38 18.28 -16.82
C ASP A 341 -0.47 17.26 -17.58
N SER A 342 0.13 16.20 -18.12
CA SER A 342 -0.62 15.11 -18.76
C SER A 342 -1.46 14.34 -17.74
N VAL A 343 -0.91 14.02 -16.57
CA VAL A 343 -1.66 13.34 -15.50
C VAL A 343 -2.76 14.27 -14.95
N VAL A 344 -2.46 15.54 -14.68
CA VAL A 344 -3.44 16.54 -14.23
C VAL A 344 -4.51 16.78 -15.30
N ALA A 345 -4.15 16.81 -16.58
CA ALA A 345 -5.09 16.95 -17.68
C ALA A 345 -5.97 15.71 -17.83
N ILE A 346 -5.41 14.49 -17.72
CA ILE A 346 -6.19 13.24 -17.77
C ILE A 346 -7.17 13.19 -16.59
N VAL A 347 -6.70 13.49 -15.37
CA VAL A 347 -7.54 13.55 -14.17
C VAL A 347 -8.62 14.62 -14.33
N GLY A 348 -8.26 15.81 -14.82
CA GLY A 348 -9.19 16.92 -15.09
C GLY A 348 -10.22 16.60 -16.18
N VAL A 349 -9.84 15.88 -17.23
CA VAL A 349 -10.75 15.41 -18.29
C VAL A 349 -11.69 14.34 -17.74
N VAL A 350 -11.19 13.36 -16.98
CA VAL A 350 -12.02 12.32 -16.35
C VAL A 350 -13.01 12.94 -15.36
N LEU A 351 -12.55 13.85 -14.49
CA LEU A 351 -13.41 14.63 -13.59
C LEU A 351 -14.42 15.49 -14.36
N GLY A 352 -14.00 16.15 -15.43
CA GLY A 352 -14.86 16.97 -16.27
C GLY A 352 -15.95 16.16 -16.97
N LEU A 353 -15.60 14.99 -17.52
CA LEU A 353 -16.55 14.06 -18.12
C LEU A 353 -17.51 13.49 -17.08
N TYR A 354 -17.00 13.18 -15.89
CA TYR A 354 -17.78 12.68 -14.76
C TYR A 354 -18.76 13.73 -14.22
N ILE A 355 -18.31 14.96 -14.00
CA ILE A 355 -19.15 16.10 -13.60
C ILE A 355 -20.19 16.38 -14.70
N ARG A 356 -19.80 16.34 -15.99
CA ARG A 356 -20.74 16.52 -17.10
C ARG A 356 -21.80 15.43 -17.12
N TRP A 357 -21.43 14.19 -16.84
CA TRP A 357 -22.34 13.05 -16.77
C TRP A 357 -23.34 13.19 -15.61
N ILE A 358 -22.89 13.55 -14.40
CA ILE A 358 -23.76 13.78 -13.22
C ILE A 358 -24.60 15.05 -13.35
N ALA A 359 -24.07 16.12 -13.96
CA ALA A 359 -24.80 17.37 -14.17
C ALA A 359 -25.80 17.28 -15.34
N SER A 360 -25.64 16.30 -16.25
CA SER A 360 -26.56 16.10 -17.37
C SER A 360 -28.00 15.74 -16.96
N PRO A 361 -28.27 14.88 -15.95
CA PRO A 361 -29.62 14.65 -15.45
C PRO A 361 -30.17 15.82 -14.62
N MET A 362 -29.32 16.63 -13.96
CA MET A 362 -29.78 17.80 -13.18
C MET A 362 -30.39 18.91 -14.05
N LYS A 363 -30.04 18.98 -15.33
CA LYS A 363 -30.61 19.95 -16.28
C LYS A 363 -31.99 19.55 -16.82
N ARG A 364 -32.49 18.34 -16.52
CA ARG A 364 -33.80 17.88 -16.99
C ARG A 364 -34.62 17.23 -15.87
N LYS A 365 -35.30 18.08 -15.10
CA LYS A 365 -36.74 18.01 -14.81
C LYS A 365 -37.11 19.15 -13.87
N ARG A 366 -37.78 20.19 -14.39
CA ARG A 366 -38.71 20.96 -13.56
C ARG A 366 -39.83 19.99 -13.19
N VAL A 367 -39.72 19.33 -12.04
CA VAL A 367 -40.89 18.69 -11.45
C VAL A 367 -41.71 19.84 -10.86
N MET A 368 -42.81 20.20 -11.53
CA MET A 368 -43.84 21.04 -10.95
C MET A 368 -44.51 20.19 -9.86
N ALA A 369 -43.94 20.16 -8.66
CA ALA A 369 -44.55 19.55 -7.50
C ALA A 369 -45.40 20.62 -6.80
N GLY A 370 -46.67 20.70 -7.19
CA GLY A 370 -47.65 21.67 -6.68
C GLY A 370 -48.98 21.57 -7.43
N PRO A 371 -50.05 22.21 -6.94
CA PRO A 371 -51.35 22.27 -7.62
C PRO A 371 -51.26 22.72 -9.10
N GLU A 372 -50.19 23.42 -9.47
CA GLU A 372 -49.87 23.86 -10.82
C GLU A 372 -49.58 22.71 -11.79
N SER A 373 -49.31 21.49 -11.30
CA SER A 373 -49.20 20.29 -12.16
C SER A 373 -50.53 19.88 -12.78
N LEU A 374 -51.65 20.36 -12.23
CA LEU A 374 -53.00 20.08 -12.74
C LEU A 374 -53.32 20.92 -13.98
N ILE A 375 -52.54 21.96 -14.29
CA ILE A 375 -52.77 22.80 -15.47
C ILE A 375 -52.58 21.95 -16.73
N GLY A 376 -53.62 21.84 -17.55
CA GLY A 376 -53.67 21.02 -18.75
C GLY A 376 -54.41 19.70 -18.60
N ASP A 377 -54.64 19.24 -17.37
CA ASP A 377 -55.39 18.00 -17.11
C ASP A 377 -56.89 18.14 -17.41
N VAL A 378 -57.51 17.02 -17.78
CA VAL A 378 -58.95 16.93 -18.03
C VAL A 378 -59.65 16.31 -16.82
N GLY A 379 -60.64 17.02 -16.29
CA GLY A 379 -61.54 16.56 -15.25
C GLY A 379 -62.97 16.41 -15.72
N VAL A 380 -63.83 15.97 -14.80
CA VAL A 380 -65.28 15.86 -15.01
C VAL A 380 -66.01 16.71 -13.98
N VAL A 381 -67.01 17.47 -14.42
CA VAL A 381 -67.86 18.28 -13.53
C VAL A 381 -68.71 17.36 -12.65
N VAL A 382 -68.61 17.52 -11.33
CA VAL A 382 -69.36 16.75 -10.32
C VAL A 382 -70.56 17.53 -9.80
N SER A 383 -70.46 18.86 -9.75
CA SER A 383 -71.56 19.79 -9.45
C SER A 383 -71.60 20.88 -10.52
N ASP A 384 -72.80 21.25 -10.98
CA ASP A 384 -73.00 22.28 -12.02
C ASP A 384 -72.14 23.52 -11.73
N LEU A 385 -71.38 23.94 -12.74
CA LEU A 385 -70.39 25.01 -12.64
C LEU A 385 -71.03 26.32 -13.10
N ALA A 386 -71.57 27.13 -12.18
CA ALA A 386 -72.30 28.37 -12.53
C ALA A 386 -72.17 29.50 -11.47
N PRO A 387 -71.10 30.33 -11.48
CA PRO A 387 -69.80 30.13 -12.13
C PRO A 387 -68.85 29.27 -11.28
N VAL A 388 -69.23 28.92 -10.05
CA VAL A 388 -68.46 28.08 -9.12
C VAL A 388 -69.15 26.73 -8.96
N GLY A 389 -68.37 25.66 -8.93
CA GLY A 389 -68.85 24.31 -8.62
C GLY A 389 -67.68 23.40 -8.27
N GLU A 390 -67.83 22.10 -8.52
CA GLU A 390 -66.82 21.09 -8.17
C GLU A 390 -66.49 20.21 -9.37
N VAL A 391 -65.20 19.93 -9.55
CA VAL A 391 -64.68 19.08 -10.62
C VAL A 391 -63.79 17.99 -10.05
N ARG A 392 -63.82 16.80 -10.65
CA ARG A 392 -62.93 15.70 -10.30
C ARG A 392 -61.78 15.64 -11.29
N VAL A 393 -60.57 15.91 -10.82
CA VAL A 393 -59.31 15.85 -11.59
C VAL A 393 -58.37 14.90 -10.88
N GLN A 394 -57.79 13.93 -11.61
CA GLN A 394 -56.96 12.85 -11.04
C GLN A 394 -57.57 12.12 -9.84
N GLY A 395 -58.90 11.95 -9.81
CA GLY A 395 -59.62 11.23 -8.76
C GLY A 395 -59.93 12.06 -7.49
N ILE A 396 -59.45 13.30 -7.39
CA ILE A 396 -59.71 14.20 -6.26
C ILE A 396 -60.75 15.25 -6.69
N VAL A 397 -61.67 15.58 -5.78
CA VAL A 397 -62.67 16.63 -5.99
C VAL A 397 -62.08 17.98 -5.59
N TRP A 398 -62.09 18.92 -6.53
CA TRP A 398 -61.58 20.27 -6.36
C TRP A 398 -62.70 21.30 -6.55
N ARG A 399 -62.63 22.39 -5.80
CA ARG A 399 -63.45 23.57 -6.08
C ARG A 399 -62.97 24.20 -7.39
N ALA A 400 -63.90 24.47 -8.29
CA ALA A 400 -63.57 25.05 -9.58
C ALA A 400 -64.45 26.24 -9.98
N VAL A 401 -63.91 27.08 -10.85
CA VAL A 401 -64.59 28.24 -11.43
C VAL A 401 -64.53 28.15 -12.96
N SER A 402 -65.65 28.41 -13.61
CA SER A 402 -65.74 28.50 -15.08
C SER A 402 -64.96 29.73 -15.55
N ALA A 403 -63.84 29.55 -16.24
CA ALA A 403 -63.02 30.66 -16.71
C ALA A 403 -63.70 31.47 -17.84
N SER A 404 -64.56 30.81 -18.62
CA SER A 404 -65.37 31.44 -19.68
C SER A 404 -66.66 32.06 -19.16
N GLY A 405 -67.03 31.87 -17.89
CA GLY A 405 -68.30 32.31 -17.31
C GLY A 405 -69.53 31.51 -17.78
N GLU A 406 -69.34 30.49 -18.60
CA GLU A 406 -70.41 29.60 -19.07
C GLU A 406 -70.86 28.63 -17.98
N THR A 407 -72.13 28.24 -18.02
CA THR A 407 -72.65 27.16 -17.16
C THR A 407 -72.30 25.80 -17.75
N ILE A 408 -71.46 25.04 -17.06
CA ILE A 408 -71.03 23.69 -17.46
C ILE A 408 -71.75 22.67 -16.57
N LYS A 409 -72.50 21.74 -17.18
CA LYS A 409 -73.34 20.80 -16.44
C LYS A 409 -72.56 19.62 -15.87
N VAL A 410 -73.10 19.01 -14.81
CA VAL A 410 -72.60 17.74 -14.25
C VAL A 410 -72.39 16.70 -15.35
N GLY A 411 -71.24 16.03 -15.31
CA GLY A 411 -70.85 14.98 -16.25
C GLY A 411 -70.08 15.47 -17.48
N GLU A 412 -70.02 16.78 -17.73
CA GLU A 412 -69.22 17.33 -18.83
C GLU A 412 -67.71 17.33 -18.49
N LYS A 413 -66.87 17.20 -19.54
CA LYS A 413 -65.42 17.25 -19.42
C LYS A 413 -64.91 18.68 -19.45
N VAL A 414 -63.96 18.99 -18.59
CA VAL A 414 -63.36 20.33 -18.48
C VAL A 414 -61.84 20.23 -18.39
N LYS A 415 -61.13 21.20 -18.96
CA LYS A 415 -59.66 21.28 -18.92
C LYS A 415 -59.25 22.38 -17.93
N VAL A 416 -58.27 22.08 -17.07
CA VAL A 416 -57.74 23.06 -16.11
C VAL A 416 -56.83 24.04 -16.84
N VAL A 417 -57.18 25.33 -16.79
CA VAL A 417 -56.43 26.40 -17.47
C VAL A 417 -55.55 27.21 -16.52
N LYS A 418 -55.95 27.31 -15.25
CA LYS A 418 -55.20 28.05 -14.22
C LYS A 418 -55.52 27.46 -12.84
N VAL A 419 -54.56 27.53 -11.92
CA VAL A 419 -54.76 27.18 -10.50
C VAL A 419 -54.43 28.39 -9.65
N GLU A 420 -55.32 28.73 -8.72
CA GLU A 420 -55.12 29.84 -7.77
C GLU A 420 -55.47 29.36 -6.36
N GLY A 421 -54.43 29.16 -5.54
CA GLY A 421 -54.57 28.53 -4.23
C GLY A 421 -55.13 27.11 -4.34
N VAL A 422 -56.33 26.90 -3.79
CA VAL A 422 -57.05 25.61 -3.80
C VAL A 422 -58.21 25.57 -4.81
N THR A 423 -58.29 26.57 -5.70
CA THR A 423 -59.38 26.69 -6.68
C THR A 423 -58.84 26.51 -8.10
N LEU A 424 -59.48 25.62 -8.88
CA LEU A 424 -59.15 25.38 -10.28
C LEU A 424 -60.00 26.27 -11.19
N PHE A 425 -59.38 26.95 -12.13
CA PHE A 425 -60.09 27.59 -13.24
C PHE A 425 -60.14 26.62 -14.40
N VAL A 426 -61.34 26.35 -14.90
CA VAL A 426 -61.57 25.32 -15.91
C VAL A 426 -62.40 25.86 -17.06
N GLU A 427 -62.18 25.32 -18.26
CA GLU A 427 -62.96 25.59 -19.45
C GLU A 427 -63.52 24.28 -20.01
N ARG A 428 -64.65 24.34 -20.74
CA ARG A 428 -65.23 23.16 -21.38
C ARG A 428 -64.18 22.57 -22.33
N ALA A 429 -63.88 21.28 -22.15
CA ALA A 429 -62.95 20.58 -23.03
C ALA A 429 -63.63 20.36 -24.38
N THR A 430 -63.43 21.28 -25.33
CA THR A 430 -63.74 21.05 -26.74
C THR A 430 -62.84 19.91 -27.22
N GLY A 431 -63.44 18.87 -27.79
CA GLY A 431 -62.73 17.66 -28.17
C GLY A 431 -61.81 17.87 -29.36
N GLU A 432 -60.66 18.50 -29.14
CA GLU A 432 -59.50 18.52 -30.02
C GLU A 432 -58.27 18.96 -29.22
N ASP A 433 -57.44 18.00 -28.79
CA ASP A 433 -56.01 18.12 -29.11
C ASP A 433 -55.26 16.79 -29.01
N LYS A 434 -54.42 16.57 -30.01
CA LYS A 434 -53.55 15.41 -30.21
C LYS A 434 -52.39 15.48 -29.23
N GLY A 435 -51.93 14.31 -28.79
CA GLY A 435 -50.78 14.21 -27.88
C GLY A 435 -49.48 14.76 -28.46
N SER A 436 -48.66 15.32 -27.57
CA SER A 436 -47.20 15.22 -27.60
C SER A 436 -46.65 15.27 -26.19
#